data_AF-A0AAW8FJI2-F1
#
_entry.id   AF-A0AAW8FJI2-F1
#
_cell.length_a   1.000
_cell.length_b   1.000
_cell.length_c   1.000
_cell.angle_alpha   90.00
_cell.angle_beta   90.00
_cell.angle_gamma   90.00
#
_symmetry.space_group_name_H-M   'P 1'
#
loop_
_entity.id
_entity.type
_entity.pdbx_description
1 polymer ?
#
loop_
_entity_poly.entity_id
_entity_poly.type
_entity_poly.pdbx_seq_one_letter_code
_entity_poly.pdbx_strand_id
1 'polypeptide(L)'
;MSVFADLVQHLADLLHPLFGATAAAAAIVLFTAFVRLLVHPLSRAAARGQKARTRLQPKIAELRTKHKGNPDKLQKAMLELHAEEKVSPLTGCLPVMFQMPAFFLLYHLFSNTTIGGKANELLGHELFAAPLGGRWADALGDGGMFQGAGLVYVCLFAFVIVVATFNYRRTKRMMAANPVMPVTDGQPVPGAGAMSKVMPFMSFFTLFTVAVVPLAAALYVVTSSTWAAVERAALYR
;
A
#
# COMPACT_ATOMS: atom_id res chain seq x y z
N MET A 1 4.88 1.74 27.57
CA MET A 1 5.31 3.06 27.09
C MET A 1 5.63 2.90 25.61
N SER A 2 4.81 3.49 24.74
CA SER A 2 4.91 3.24 23.30
C SER A 2 6.08 4.05 22.76
N VAL A 3 7.26 3.42 22.63
CA VAL A 3 8.47 4.02 22.01
C VAL A 3 8.15 4.74 20.70
N PHE A 4 7.13 4.26 20.00
CA PHE A 4 6.61 4.84 18.78
C PHE A 4 5.90 6.19 18.99
N ALA A 5 5.08 6.32 20.03
CA ALA A 5 4.43 7.58 20.38
C ALA A 5 5.48 8.64 20.74
N ASP A 6 6.44 8.26 21.59
CA ASP A 6 7.54 9.14 22.01
C ASP A 6 8.38 9.59 20.81
N LEU A 7 8.66 8.69 19.87
CA LEU A 7 9.41 8.99 18.65
C LEU A 7 8.66 9.96 17.73
N VAL A 8 7.35 9.76 17.54
CA VAL A 8 6.52 10.67 16.72
C VAL A 8 6.39 12.04 17.38
N GLN A 9 6.23 12.11 18.71
CA GLN A 9 6.20 13.37 19.46
C GLN A 9 7.53 14.11 19.34
N HIS A 10 8.66 13.43 19.55
CA HIS A 10 9.97 14.05 19.46
C HIS A 10 10.27 14.59 18.06
N LEU A 11 9.87 13.85 17.01
CA LEU A 11 9.95 14.34 15.63
C LEU A 11 9.03 15.55 15.40
N ALA A 12 7.82 15.56 15.96
CA ALA A 12 6.91 16.69 15.84
C ALA A 12 7.49 17.94 16.52
N ASP A 13 8.07 17.81 17.71
CA ASP A 13 8.72 18.91 18.44
C ASP A 13 9.90 19.50 17.65
N LEU A 14 10.73 18.64 17.05
CA LEU A 14 11.84 19.05 16.19
C LEU A 14 11.38 19.79 14.93
N LEU A 15 10.21 19.42 14.39
CA LEU A 15 9.64 20.01 13.19
C LEU A 15 8.76 21.24 13.47
N HIS A 16 8.33 21.43 14.72
CA HIS A 16 7.50 22.56 15.15
C HIS A 16 8.03 23.93 14.72
N PRO A 17 9.34 24.27 14.84
CA PRO A 17 9.86 25.57 14.38
C PRO A 17 9.80 25.77 12.85
N LEU A 18 9.70 24.69 12.07
CA LEU A 18 9.67 24.74 10.61
C LEU A 18 8.25 24.63 10.02
N PHE A 19 7.38 23.82 10.65
CA PHE A 19 6.08 23.42 10.11
C PHE A 19 4.89 23.88 10.97
N GLY A 20 5.12 24.49 12.14
CA GLY A 20 4.09 25.02 13.02
C GLY A 20 3.00 24.00 13.35
N ALA A 21 1.72 24.37 13.19
CA ALA A 21 0.58 23.50 13.45
C ALA A 21 0.60 22.17 12.68
N THR A 22 1.26 22.13 11.51
CA THR A 22 1.35 20.91 10.67
C THR A 22 2.52 19.99 11.03
N ALA A 23 3.31 20.32 12.06
CA ALA A 23 4.51 19.59 12.42
C ALA A 23 4.25 18.11 12.75
N ALA A 24 3.13 17.79 13.40
CA ALA A 24 2.75 16.41 13.68
C ALA A 24 2.43 15.62 12.40
N ALA A 25 1.76 16.26 11.43
CA ALA A 25 1.50 15.65 10.12
C ALA A 25 2.81 15.44 9.34
N ALA A 26 3.72 16.42 9.38
CA ALA A 26 5.05 16.31 8.80
C ALA A 26 5.88 15.20 9.47
N ALA A 27 5.78 15.04 10.79
CA ALA A 27 6.43 13.96 11.54
C ALA A 27 5.94 12.58 11.09
N ILE A 28 4.62 12.42 10.89
CA ILE A 28 4.04 11.17 10.34
C ILE A 28 4.58 10.88 8.94
N VAL A 29 4.62 11.88 8.06
CA VAL A 29 5.12 11.73 6.68
C VAL A 29 6.61 11.35 6.69
N LEU A 30 7.43 12.04 7.49
CA LEU A 30 8.86 11.77 7.62
C LEU A 30 9.14 10.40 8.23
N PHE A 31 8.39 10.02 9.26
CA PHE A 31 8.48 8.68 9.83
C PHE A 31 8.12 7.61 8.80
N THR A 32 7.06 7.84 8.02
CA THR A 32 6.65 6.95 6.93
C THR A 32 7.77 6.81 5.89
N ALA A 33 8.40 7.92 5.52
CA ALA A 33 9.54 7.94 4.59
C ALA A 33 10.74 7.18 5.15
N PHE A 34 11.02 7.31 6.45
CA PHE A 34 12.09 6.56 7.13
C PHE A 34 11.83 5.04 7.12
N VAL A 35 10.62 4.60 7.49
CA VAL A 35 10.24 3.18 7.40
C VAL A 35 10.34 2.68 5.96
N ARG A 36 9.90 3.48 4.99
CA ARG A 36 10.04 3.16 3.55
C ARG A 36 11.50 3.01 3.14
N LEU A 37 12.40 3.84 3.65
CA LEU A 37 13.83 3.76 3.37
C LEU A 37 14.44 2.46 3.93
N LEU A 38 14.04 2.04 5.13
CA LEU A 38 14.47 0.75 5.71
C LEU A 38 13.94 -0.45 4.90
N VAL A 39 12.73 -0.34 4.34
CA VAL A 39 12.12 -1.38 3.49
C VAL A 39 12.67 -1.34 2.05
N HIS A 40 13.30 -0.25 1.62
CA HIS A 40 13.86 -0.09 0.28
C HIS A 40 14.73 -1.26 -0.23
N PRO A 41 15.70 -1.82 0.54
CA PRO A 41 16.47 -2.98 0.08
C PRO A 41 15.57 -4.19 -0.20
N LEU A 42 14.53 -4.41 0.61
CA LEU A 42 13.55 -5.47 0.41
C LEU A 42 12.69 -5.21 -0.83
N SER A 43 12.25 -3.97 -1.04
CA SER A 43 11.56 -3.54 -2.26
C SER A 43 12.40 -3.77 -3.53
N ARG A 44 13.71 -3.49 -3.48
CA ARG A 44 14.63 -3.79 -4.59
C ARG A 44 14.74 -5.28 -4.84
N ALA A 45 14.83 -6.10 -3.80
CA ALA A 45 14.84 -7.56 -3.94
C ALA A 45 13.53 -8.08 -4.57
N ALA A 46 12.38 -7.55 -4.12
CA ALA A 46 11.07 -7.83 -4.71
C ALA A 46 11.01 -7.45 -6.19
N ALA A 47 11.54 -6.28 -6.56
CA ALA A 47 11.61 -5.83 -7.95
C ALA A 47 12.46 -6.73 -8.84
N ARG A 48 13.64 -7.16 -8.37
CA ARG A 48 14.49 -8.12 -9.07
C ARG A 48 13.78 -9.46 -9.28
N GLY A 49 13.13 -9.99 -8.25
CA GLY A 49 12.35 -11.24 -8.36
C GLY A 49 11.21 -11.11 -9.35
N GLN A 50 10.52 -9.97 -9.39
CA GLN A 50 9.45 -9.72 -10.36
C GLN A 50 9.97 -9.67 -11.80
N LYS A 51 11.12 -9.02 -12.05
CA LYS A 51 11.76 -9.01 -13.37
C LYS A 51 12.16 -10.41 -13.82
N ALA A 52 12.72 -11.22 -12.91
CA ALA A 52 13.04 -12.62 -13.17
C ALA A 52 11.78 -13.43 -13.53
N ARG A 53 10.67 -13.24 -12.80
CA ARG A 53 9.38 -13.88 -13.16
C ARG A 53 8.89 -13.47 -14.53
N THR A 54 8.96 -12.19 -14.88
CA THR A 54 8.56 -11.72 -16.22
C THR A 54 9.37 -12.41 -17.31
N ARG A 55 10.67 -12.66 -17.09
CA ARG A 55 11.52 -13.42 -18.03
C ARG A 55 11.08 -14.89 -18.18
N LEU A 56 10.51 -15.50 -17.15
CA LEU A 56 10.02 -16.89 -17.18
C LEU A 56 8.66 -17.07 -17.84
N GLN A 57 7.90 -15.99 -18.00
CA GLN A 57 6.55 -16.04 -18.59
C GLN A 57 6.47 -16.74 -19.95
N PRO A 58 7.37 -16.50 -20.93
CA PRO A 58 7.33 -17.24 -22.19
C PRO A 58 7.50 -18.75 -21.99
N LYS A 59 8.45 -19.18 -21.14
CA LYS A 59 8.66 -20.60 -20.79
C LYS A 59 7.44 -21.21 -20.10
N ILE A 60 6.79 -20.46 -19.21
CA ILE A 60 5.54 -20.88 -18.56
C ILE A 60 4.42 -21.05 -19.60
N ALA A 61 4.33 -20.16 -20.60
CA ALA A 61 3.33 -20.26 -21.67
C ALA A 61 3.58 -21.48 -22.58
N GLU A 62 4.84 -21.81 -22.87
CA GLU A 62 5.23 -23.03 -23.59
C GLU A 62 4.86 -24.29 -22.80
N LEU A 63 5.20 -24.35 -21.50
CA LEU A 63 4.83 -25.48 -20.64
C LEU A 63 3.31 -25.67 -20.56
N ARG A 64 2.56 -24.57 -20.44
CA ARG A 64 1.09 -24.59 -20.48
C ARG A 64 0.57 -25.16 -21.79
N THR A 65 1.22 -24.85 -22.92
CA THR A 65 0.84 -25.38 -24.24
C THR A 65 1.21 -26.85 -24.40
N LYS A 66 2.39 -27.24 -23.92
CA LYS A 66 2.91 -28.61 -23.97
C LYS A 66 2.12 -29.59 -23.11
N HIS A 67 1.63 -29.13 -21.96
CA HIS A 67 0.88 -29.94 -21.00
C HIS A 67 -0.62 -29.60 -20.98
N LYS A 68 -1.17 -29.07 -22.08
CA LYS A 68 -2.61 -28.89 -22.24
C LYS A 68 -3.32 -30.23 -21.99
N GLY A 69 -4.21 -30.26 -20.98
CA GLY A 69 -4.96 -31.46 -20.59
C GLY A 69 -4.29 -32.37 -19.53
N ASN A 70 -3.11 -32.02 -19.01
CA ASN A 70 -2.45 -32.78 -17.93
C ASN A 70 -2.00 -31.86 -16.78
N PRO A 71 -2.91 -31.47 -15.86
CA PRO A 71 -2.60 -30.56 -14.75
C PRO A 71 -1.44 -31.00 -13.87
N ASP A 72 -1.39 -32.28 -13.50
CA ASP A 72 -0.38 -32.77 -12.57
C ASP A 72 1.03 -32.62 -13.15
N LYS A 73 1.18 -32.95 -14.44
CA LYS A 73 2.44 -32.76 -15.18
C LYS A 73 2.77 -31.28 -15.34
N LEU A 74 1.76 -30.45 -15.61
CA LEU A 74 1.94 -29.00 -15.73
C LEU A 74 2.39 -28.38 -14.40
N GLN A 75 1.78 -28.75 -13.28
CA GLN A 75 2.15 -28.27 -11.95
C GLN A 75 3.58 -28.70 -11.59
N LYS A 76 3.93 -29.96 -11.82
CA LYS A 76 5.29 -30.47 -11.59
C LYS A 76 6.33 -29.74 -12.44
N ALA A 77 6.07 -29.56 -13.73
CA ALA A 77 6.97 -28.84 -14.63
C ALA A 77 7.10 -27.35 -14.27
N MET A 78 6.02 -26.71 -13.79
CA MET A 78 6.09 -25.33 -13.30
C MET A 78 6.93 -25.22 -12.02
N LEU A 79 6.80 -26.18 -11.10
CA LEU A 79 7.63 -26.23 -9.88
C LEU A 79 9.11 -26.48 -10.22
N GLU A 80 9.39 -27.41 -11.12
CA GLU A 80 10.75 -27.69 -11.62
C GLU A 80 11.34 -26.44 -12.28
N LEU A 81 10.61 -25.78 -13.19
CA LEU A 81 11.07 -24.54 -13.82
C LEU A 81 11.36 -23.43 -12.80
N HIS A 82 10.50 -23.25 -11.79
CA HIS A 82 10.72 -22.26 -10.74
C HIS A 82 11.94 -22.59 -9.86
N ALA A 83 12.18 -23.87 -9.59
CA ALA A 83 13.34 -24.36 -8.85
C ALA A 83 14.65 -24.20 -9.64
N GLU A 84 14.65 -24.59 -10.92
CA GLU A 84 15.80 -24.45 -11.84
C GLU A 84 16.22 -22.98 -11.97
N GLU A 85 15.26 -22.08 -12.14
CA GLU A 85 15.50 -20.66 -12.34
C GLU A 85 15.68 -19.90 -11.01
N LYS A 86 15.56 -20.60 -9.87
CA LYS A 86 15.71 -20.07 -8.50
C LYS A 86 14.83 -18.84 -8.23
N VAL A 87 13.64 -18.80 -8.83
CA VAL A 87 12.69 -17.68 -8.69
C VAL A 87 11.60 -18.06 -7.67
N SER A 88 11.65 -17.47 -6.48
CA SER A 88 10.64 -17.72 -5.43
C SER A 88 9.30 -17.04 -5.75
N PRO A 89 8.14 -17.69 -5.50
CA PRO A 89 6.79 -17.12 -5.62
C PRO A 89 6.44 -16.10 -4.51
N LEU A 90 7.22 -16.03 -3.42
CA LEU A 90 6.96 -15.16 -2.26
C LEU A 90 7.66 -13.79 -2.32
N THR A 91 8.55 -13.55 -3.28
CA THR A 91 9.31 -12.29 -3.37
C THR A 91 8.42 -11.04 -3.49
N GLY A 92 7.17 -11.18 -3.94
CA GLY A 92 6.22 -10.07 -4.07
C GLY A 92 5.42 -9.72 -2.80
N CYS A 93 5.26 -10.64 -1.84
CA CYS A 93 4.45 -10.42 -0.63
C CYS A 93 5.27 -9.96 0.59
N LEU A 94 6.58 -10.21 0.57
CA LEU A 94 7.53 -9.78 1.61
C LEU A 94 7.44 -8.29 1.98
N PRO A 95 7.36 -7.34 1.04
CA PRO A 95 7.25 -5.92 1.38
C PRO A 95 5.94 -5.57 2.11
N VAL A 96 4.84 -6.26 1.78
CA VAL A 96 3.54 -6.02 2.41
C VAL A 96 3.54 -6.52 3.84
N MET A 97 4.13 -7.70 4.08
CA MET A 97 4.21 -8.30 5.42
C MET A 97 4.97 -7.42 6.40
N PHE A 98 6.09 -6.82 5.97
CA PHE A 98 6.86 -5.91 6.81
C PHE A 98 6.18 -4.55 7.01
N GLN A 99 5.24 -4.19 6.12
CA GLN A 99 4.55 -2.92 6.17
C GLN A 99 3.32 -2.91 7.10
N MET A 100 2.70 -4.07 7.29
CA MET A 100 1.50 -4.21 8.14
C MET A 100 1.72 -3.69 9.59
N PRO A 101 2.82 -4.02 10.30
CA PRO A 101 3.04 -3.55 11.67
C PRO A 101 3.04 -2.02 11.81
N ALA A 102 3.65 -1.30 10.88
CA ALA A 102 3.71 0.16 10.91
C ALA A 102 2.32 0.80 10.74
N PHE A 103 1.47 0.22 9.88
CA PHE A 103 0.09 0.67 9.73
C PHE A 103 -0.72 0.45 11.01
N PHE A 104 -0.65 -0.75 11.59
CA PHE A 104 -1.36 -1.09 12.82
C PHE A 104 -0.96 -0.19 13.98
N LEU A 105 0.34 0.10 14.12
CA LEU A 105 0.85 1.02 15.13
C LEU A 105 0.23 2.40 14.98
N LEU A 106 0.24 2.97 13.77
CA LEU A 106 -0.32 4.31 13.53
C LEU A 106 -1.84 4.34 13.70
N TYR A 107 -2.54 3.33 13.19
CA TYR A 107 -3.98 3.19 13.38
C TYR A 107 -4.36 3.10 14.86
N HIS A 108 -3.66 2.28 15.63
CA HIS A 108 -3.91 2.12 17.07
C HIS A 108 -3.56 3.40 17.84
N LEU A 109 -2.47 4.07 17.47
CA LEU A 109 -2.05 5.32 18.09
C LEU A 109 -3.10 6.43 17.91
N PHE A 110 -3.66 6.57 16.70
CA PHE A 110 -4.61 7.64 16.40
C PHE A 110 -6.09 7.22 16.52
N SER A 111 -6.37 5.97 16.90
CA SER A 111 -7.72 5.52 17.24
C SER A 111 -7.97 5.46 18.74
N ASN A 112 -6.92 5.56 19.56
CA ASN A 112 -7.03 5.52 21.02
C ASN A 112 -6.85 6.90 21.63
N THR A 113 -7.75 7.26 22.54
CA THR A 113 -7.72 8.51 23.30
C THR A 113 -6.70 8.52 24.43
N THR A 114 -6.15 7.35 24.77
CA THR A 114 -5.13 7.20 25.82
C THR A 114 -3.96 6.34 25.34
N ILE A 115 -2.74 6.73 25.72
CA ILE A 115 -1.50 5.99 25.43
C ILE A 115 -0.74 5.83 26.75
N GLY A 116 -0.53 4.58 27.19
CA GLY A 116 0.25 4.31 28.39
C GLY A 116 -0.32 4.94 29.67
N GLY A 117 -1.64 5.11 29.76
CA GLY A 117 -2.34 5.69 30.92
C GLY A 117 -2.44 7.23 30.91
N LYS A 118 -1.92 7.91 29.88
CA LYS A 118 -2.05 9.37 29.70
C LYS A 118 -2.98 9.70 28.52
N ALA A 119 -3.56 10.90 28.53
CA ALA A 119 -4.33 11.42 27.41
C ALA A 119 -3.45 11.53 26.16
N ASN A 120 -4.00 11.19 25.01
CA ASN A 120 -3.28 11.21 23.74
C ASN A 120 -3.26 12.63 23.15
N GLU A 121 -2.21 13.37 23.45
CA GLU A 121 -1.99 14.74 22.96
C GLU A 121 -1.85 14.80 21.42
N LEU A 122 -1.46 13.68 20.78
CA LEU A 122 -1.30 13.62 19.33
C LEU A 122 -2.62 13.75 18.54
N LEU A 123 -3.76 13.43 19.17
CA LEU A 123 -5.07 13.54 18.51
C LEU A 123 -5.48 14.99 18.27
N GLY A 124 -5.01 15.90 19.14
CA GLY A 124 -5.32 17.33 19.07
C GLY A 124 -4.48 18.10 18.05
N HIS A 125 -3.44 17.48 17.48
CA HIS A 125 -2.68 18.10 16.40
C HIS A 125 -3.47 18.06 15.09
N GLU A 126 -3.27 19.08 14.26
CA GLU A 126 -4.04 19.29 13.04
C GLU A 126 -3.16 19.27 11.80
N LEU A 127 -3.72 18.78 10.69
CA LEU A 127 -3.23 19.08 9.36
C LEU A 127 -4.08 20.21 8.79
N PHE A 128 -3.52 21.42 8.76
CA PHE A 128 -4.22 22.67 8.40
C PHE A 128 -5.40 22.97 9.32
N ALA A 129 -6.58 22.46 8.99
CA ALA A 129 -7.83 22.65 9.75
C ALA A 129 -8.50 21.31 10.11
N ALA A 130 -7.82 20.18 9.87
CA ALA A 130 -8.34 18.84 10.12
C ALA A 130 -7.56 18.16 11.25
N PRO A 131 -8.22 17.74 12.35
CA PRO A 131 -7.56 17.02 13.42
C PRO A 131 -7.04 15.67 12.93
N LEU A 132 -5.83 15.30 13.36
CA LEU A 132 -5.15 14.07 12.93
C LEU A 132 -5.90 12.80 13.39
N GLY A 133 -6.64 12.89 14.50
CA GLY A 133 -7.54 11.83 14.97
C GLY A 133 -8.91 11.81 14.30
N GLY A 134 -9.30 12.87 13.59
CA GLY A 134 -10.61 12.97 12.96
C GLY A 134 -10.76 12.04 11.76
N ARG A 135 -12.00 11.82 11.34
CA ARG A 135 -12.38 11.05 10.14
C ARG A 135 -13.15 11.92 9.14
N TRP A 136 -13.34 11.42 7.93
CA TRP A 136 -14.12 12.12 6.90
C TRP A 136 -15.57 12.39 7.36
N ALA A 137 -16.18 11.45 8.08
CA ALA A 137 -17.53 11.60 8.61
C ALA A 137 -17.64 12.78 9.59
N ASP A 138 -16.63 12.97 10.45
CA ASP A 138 -16.58 14.08 11.41
C ASP A 138 -16.46 15.42 10.67
N ALA A 139 -15.58 15.49 9.67
CA ALA A 139 -15.41 16.68 8.83
C ALA A 139 -16.70 17.08 8.08
N LEU A 140 -17.52 16.10 7.67
CA LEU A 140 -18.83 16.37 7.08
C LEU A 140 -19.84 16.88 8.11
N GLY A 141 -19.76 16.41 9.37
CA GLY A 141 -20.64 16.83 10.46
C GLY A 141 -20.36 18.25 10.97
N ASP A 142 -19.08 18.65 11.04
CA ASP A 142 -18.66 19.90 11.69
C ASP A 142 -18.77 21.15 10.79
N GLY A 143 -18.78 20.98 9.46
CA GLY A 143 -18.84 22.12 8.52
C GLY A 143 -19.07 21.77 7.05
N GLY A 144 -19.24 20.48 6.73
CA GLY A 144 -19.43 20.01 5.36
C GLY A 144 -18.15 19.96 4.52
N MET A 145 -18.26 19.43 3.31
CA MET A 145 -17.10 19.08 2.47
C MET A 145 -16.25 20.25 1.98
N PHE A 146 -16.77 21.49 2.03
CA PHE A 146 -16.10 22.68 1.50
C PHE A 146 -15.61 23.65 2.58
N GLN A 147 -15.63 23.27 3.85
CA GLN A 147 -15.22 24.14 4.95
C GLN A 147 -14.22 23.44 5.89
N GLY A 148 -13.19 24.17 6.33
CA GLY A 148 -12.22 23.70 7.31
C GLY A 148 -11.63 22.32 6.97
N ALA A 149 -11.88 21.35 7.85
CA ALA A 149 -11.45 19.96 7.68
C ALA A 149 -11.94 19.31 6.38
N GLY A 150 -13.15 19.64 5.91
CA GLY A 150 -13.74 19.09 4.69
C GLY A 150 -12.86 19.31 3.46
N LEU A 151 -12.30 20.52 3.29
CA LEU A 151 -11.40 20.84 2.18
C LEU A 151 -10.11 20.01 2.22
N VAL A 152 -9.57 19.76 3.42
CA VAL A 152 -8.37 18.94 3.60
C VAL A 152 -8.64 17.52 3.10
N TYR A 153 -9.79 16.95 3.46
CA TYR A 153 -10.19 15.62 2.97
C TYR A 153 -10.50 15.60 1.48
N VAL A 154 -11.14 16.63 0.91
CA VAL A 154 -11.38 16.72 -0.54
C VAL A 154 -10.06 16.73 -1.31
N CYS A 155 -9.08 17.54 -0.87
CA CYS A 155 -7.74 17.56 -1.43
C CYS A 155 -7.04 16.19 -1.29
N LEU A 156 -7.19 15.54 -0.13
CA LEU A 156 -6.65 14.21 0.11
C LEU A 156 -7.28 13.18 -0.83
N PHE A 157 -8.61 13.15 -0.99
CA PHE A 157 -9.29 12.25 -1.91
C PHE A 157 -8.89 12.50 -3.36
N ALA A 158 -8.78 13.76 -3.79
CA ALA A 158 -8.31 14.10 -5.13
C ALA A 158 -6.90 13.52 -5.38
N PHE A 159 -6.00 13.66 -4.41
CA PHE A 159 -4.67 13.08 -4.48
C PHE A 159 -4.70 11.54 -4.50
N VAL A 160 -5.52 10.91 -3.66
CA VAL A 160 -5.71 9.44 -3.66
C VAL A 160 -6.24 8.95 -4.99
N ILE A 161 -7.18 9.66 -5.61
CA ILE A 161 -7.72 9.32 -6.94
C ILE A 161 -6.60 9.32 -7.98
N VAL A 162 -5.70 10.32 -7.96
CA VAL A 162 -4.55 10.37 -8.88
C VAL A 162 -3.64 9.16 -8.67
N VAL A 163 -3.26 8.86 -7.42
CA VAL A 163 -2.39 7.73 -7.08
C VAL A 163 -3.06 6.39 -7.40
N ALA A 164 -4.34 6.22 -7.08
CA ALA A 164 -5.13 5.04 -7.37
C ALA A 164 -5.27 4.82 -8.89
N THR A 165 -5.51 5.89 -9.66
CA THR A 165 -5.58 5.83 -11.13
C THR A 165 -4.24 5.42 -11.73
N PHE A 166 -3.13 5.95 -11.21
CA PHE A 166 -1.78 5.54 -11.61
C PHE A 166 -1.54 4.06 -11.35
N ASN A 167 -1.85 3.58 -10.13
CA ASN A 167 -1.71 2.17 -9.75
C ASN A 167 -2.65 1.25 -10.55
N TYR A 168 -3.89 1.68 -10.82
CA TYR A 168 -4.85 0.97 -11.67
C TYR A 168 -4.29 0.78 -13.08
N ARG A 169 -3.87 1.88 -13.73
CA ARG A 169 -3.32 1.85 -15.10
C ARG A 169 -2.10 0.94 -15.18
N ARG A 170 -1.23 1.01 -14.18
CA ARG A 170 -0.04 0.18 -14.09
C ARG A 170 -0.37 -1.30 -13.90
N THR A 171 -1.22 -1.64 -12.94
CA THR A 171 -1.63 -3.02 -12.66
C THR A 171 -2.31 -3.63 -13.88
N LYS A 172 -3.20 -2.86 -14.53
CA LYS A 172 -3.84 -3.25 -15.79
C LYS A 172 -2.84 -3.53 -16.90
N ARG A 173 -1.83 -2.66 -17.10
CA ARG A 173 -0.74 -2.89 -18.08
C ARG A 173 0.07 -4.13 -17.77
N MET A 174 0.42 -4.34 -16.49
CA MET A 174 1.18 -5.52 -16.05
C MET A 174 0.41 -6.83 -16.30
N MET A 175 -0.90 -6.83 -16.06
CA MET A 175 -1.76 -8.00 -16.28
C MET A 175 -2.05 -8.24 -17.77
N ALA A 176 -2.20 -7.16 -18.56
CA ALA A 176 -2.33 -7.28 -20.02
C ALA A 176 -1.06 -7.88 -20.65
N ALA A 177 0.12 -7.49 -20.16
CA ALA A 177 1.38 -8.07 -20.59
C ALA A 177 1.60 -9.52 -20.08
N ASN A 178 0.93 -9.91 -18.98
CA ASN A 178 1.12 -11.21 -18.34
C ASN A 178 -0.25 -11.79 -17.89
N PRO A 179 -1.05 -12.36 -18.81
CA PRO A 179 -2.31 -13.00 -18.45
C PRO A 179 -2.01 -14.27 -17.63
N VAL A 180 -2.14 -14.16 -16.30
CA VAL A 180 -2.13 -15.32 -15.42
C VAL A 180 -3.48 -16.00 -15.57
N MET A 181 -3.51 -17.18 -16.19
CA MET A 181 -4.64 -18.11 -16.08
C MET A 181 -4.34 -19.02 -14.88
N PRO A 182 -4.97 -18.80 -13.72
CA PRO A 182 -4.95 -19.77 -12.63
C PRO A 182 -5.63 -21.04 -13.15
N VAL A 183 -4.92 -22.15 -13.02
CA VAL A 183 -5.43 -23.48 -13.33
C VAL A 183 -5.45 -24.24 -12.02
N THR A 184 -6.63 -24.75 -11.64
CA THR A 184 -6.81 -25.65 -10.50
C THR A 184 -7.46 -26.91 -11.06
N ASP A 185 -6.90 -28.08 -10.74
CA ASP A 185 -7.37 -29.38 -11.24
C ASP A 185 -7.53 -29.46 -12.77
N GLY A 186 -6.64 -28.79 -13.50
CA GLY A 186 -6.56 -28.87 -14.98
C GLY A 186 -7.63 -28.10 -15.72
N GLN A 187 -8.53 -27.44 -15.00
CA GLN A 187 -9.51 -26.54 -15.58
C GLN A 187 -9.10 -25.08 -15.33
N PRO A 188 -9.35 -24.18 -16.29
CA PRO A 188 -9.28 -22.76 -16.00
C PRO A 188 -10.21 -22.50 -14.82
N VAL A 189 -9.68 -21.93 -13.74
CA VAL A 189 -10.49 -21.64 -12.55
C VAL A 189 -11.71 -20.83 -13.00
N PRO A 190 -12.94 -21.35 -12.78
CA PRO A 190 -14.14 -20.60 -13.15
C PRO A 190 -14.10 -19.22 -12.50
N GLY A 191 -14.26 -18.16 -13.29
CA GLY A 191 -14.16 -16.78 -12.80
C GLY A 191 -12.76 -16.18 -12.74
N ALA A 192 -11.69 -16.90 -13.09
CA ALA A 192 -10.33 -16.34 -13.18
C ALA A 192 -10.22 -15.10 -14.09
N GLY A 193 -10.91 -15.13 -15.23
CA GLY A 193 -10.97 -14.01 -16.15
C GLY A 193 -11.76 -12.81 -15.61
N ALA A 194 -12.71 -13.04 -14.70
CA ALA A 194 -13.39 -11.97 -13.98
C ALA A 194 -12.48 -11.41 -12.87
N MET A 195 -11.80 -12.28 -12.13
CA MET A 195 -10.85 -11.89 -11.07
C MET A 195 -9.71 -11.01 -11.62
N SER A 196 -9.19 -11.32 -12.81
CA SER A 196 -8.15 -10.51 -13.45
C SER A 196 -8.65 -9.12 -13.91
N LYS A 197 -9.94 -8.99 -14.23
CA LYS A 197 -10.57 -7.70 -14.55
C LYS A 197 -10.86 -6.86 -13.30
N VAL A 198 -11.20 -7.50 -12.18
CA VAL A 198 -11.52 -6.85 -10.90
C VAL A 198 -10.25 -6.43 -10.14
N MET A 199 -9.17 -7.20 -10.24
CA MET A 199 -7.94 -6.98 -9.47
C MET A 199 -7.34 -5.56 -9.59
N PRO A 200 -7.27 -4.92 -10.78
CA PRO A 200 -6.82 -3.53 -10.88
C PRO A 200 -7.70 -2.53 -10.12
N PHE A 201 -9.02 -2.78 -10.04
CA PHE A 201 -9.97 -1.91 -9.33
C PHE A 201 -9.76 -1.91 -7.82
N MET A 202 -9.09 -2.92 -7.25
CA MET A 202 -8.71 -2.91 -5.83
C MET A 202 -7.86 -1.68 -5.45
N SER A 203 -7.19 -1.03 -6.41
CA SER A 203 -6.47 0.22 -6.16
C SER A 203 -7.37 1.36 -5.66
N PHE A 204 -8.67 1.32 -5.98
CA PHE A 204 -9.65 2.29 -5.50
C PHE A 204 -10.18 1.98 -4.10
N PHE A 205 -9.96 0.78 -3.56
CA PHE A 205 -10.32 0.43 -2.18
C PHE A 205 -9.64 1.36 -1.16
N THR A 206 -8.47 1.91 -1.51
CA THR A 206 -7.78 2.92 -0.69
C THR A 206 -8.64 4.15 -0.42
N LEU A 207 -9.53 4.55 -1.34
CA LEU A 207 -10.47 5.66 -1.09
C LEU A 207 -11.41 5.34 0.06
N PHE A 208 -11.95 4.12 0.08
CA PHE A 208 -12.79 3.65 1.18
C PHE A 208 -12.00 3.60 2.49
N THR A 209 -10.77 3.08 2.46
CA THR A 209 -9.90 3.09 3.66
C THR A 209 -9.70 4.50 4.20
N VAL A 210 -9.33 5.46 3.34
CA VAL A 210 -9.09 6.86 3.72
C VAL A 210 -10.34 7.53 4.30
N ALA A 211 -11.53 7.15 3.85
CA ALA A 211 -12.79 7.69 4.39
C ALA A 211 -13.10 7.21 5.82
N VAL A 212 -12.65 6.00 6.20
CA VAL A 212 -13.06 5.33 7.45
C VAL A 212 -12.00 5.44 8.55
N VAL A 213 -10.72 5.56 8.19
CA VAL A 213 -9.62 5.62 9.16
C VAL A 213 -9.34 7.06 9.61
N PRO A 214 -8.68 7.26 10.77
CA PRO A 214 -8.22 8.59 11.19
C PRO A 214 -7.31 9.24 10.14
N LEU A 215 -7.32 10.57 10.06
CA LEU A 215 -6.52 11.34 9.10
C LEU A 215 -5.03 10.95 9.13
N ALA A 216 -4.44 10.76 10.30
CA ALA A 216 -3.06 10.30 10.44
C ALA A 216 -2.80 8.95 9.72
N ALA A 217 -3.71 7.99 9.90
CA ALA A 217 -3.62 6.70 9.22
C ALA A 217 -3.83 6.84 7.71
N ALA A 218 -4.74 7.72 7.29
CA ALA A 218 -4.94 8.04 5.88
C ALA A 218 -3.66 8.62 5.26
N LEU A 219 -3.02 9.62 5.89
CA LEU A 219 -1.76 10.22 5.42
C LEU A 219 -0.66 9.17 5.26
N TYR A 220 -0.55 8.23 6.20
CA TYR A 220 0.38 7.12 6.07
C TYR A 220 0.06 6.25 4.86
N VAL A 221 -1.19 5.80 4.68
CA VAL A 221 -1.58 4.94 3.55
C VAL A 221 -1.29 5.62 2.21
N VAL A 222 -1.59 6.92 2.12
CA VAL A 222 -1.39 7.73 0.92
C VAL A 222 0.09 7.94 0.63
N THR A 223 0.87 8.37 1.62
CA THR A 223 2.33 8.56 1.49
C THR A 223 3.01 7.26 1.11
N SER A 224 2.65 6.19 1.79
CA SER A 224 3.09 4.83 1.52
C SER A 224 2.81 4.40 0.08
N SER A 225 1.57 4.54 -0.38
CA SER A 225 1.15 4.10 -1.72
C SER A 225 1.82 4.94 -2.82
N THR A 226 2.02 6.23 -2.55
CA THR A 226 2.75 7.15 -3.44
C THR A 226 4.21 6.75 -3.55
N TRP A 227 4.88 6.50 -2.41
CA TRP A 227 6.26 6.00 -2.41
C TRP A 227 6.38 4.71 -3.21
N ALA A 228 5.52 3.73 -2.95
CA ALA A 228 5.55 2.46 -3.67
C ALA A 228 5.34 2.66 -5.18
N ALA A 229 4.45 3.57 -5.58
CA ALA A 229 4.23 3.91 -6.98
C ALA A 229 5.49 4.50 -7.63
N VAL A 230 6.13 5.47 -6.97
CA VAL A 230 7.36 6.15 -7.43
C VAL A 230 8.56 5.20 -7.45
N GLU A 231 8.83 4.50 -6.34
CA GLU A 231 9.91 3.54 -6.19
C GLU A 231 9.83 2.46 -7.26
N ARG A 232 8.65 1.87 -7.45
CA ARG A 232 8.47 0.87 -8.49
C ARG A 232 8.47 1.51 -9.88
N ALA A 233 8.14 2.79 -10.07
CA ALA A 233 8.30 3.42 -11.38
C ALA A 233 9.79 3.64 -11.71
N ALA A 234 10.61 3.98 -10.71
CA ALA A 234 12.04 4.15 -10.87
C ALA A 234 12.78 2.82 -11.07
N LEU A 235 12.45 1.78 -10.31
CA LEU A 235 13.12 0.48 -10.35
C LEU A 235 12.74 -0.41 -11.55
N TYR A 236 11.63 -0.11 -12.22
CA TYR A 236 11.12 -0.88 -13.38
C TYR A 236 11.16 -0.07 -14.69
N ARG A 237 11.86 1.07 -14.73
CA ARG A 237 12.40 1.59 -15.99
C ARG A 237 13.44 0.62 -16.53
#